data_AF-R6WJS6-F1
#
_entry.id   AF-R6WJS6-F1
#
_cell.length_a   1.000
_cell.length_b   1.000
_cell.length_c   1.000
_cell.angle_alpha   90.00
_cell.angle_beta   90.00
_cell.angle_gamma   90.00
#
_symmetry.space_group_name_H-M   'P 1'
#
loop_
_entity.id
_entity.type
_entity.pdbx_description
1 polymer ?
#
loop_
_entity_poly.entity_id
_entity_poly.type
_entity_poly.pdbx_seq_one_letter_code
_entity_poly.pdbx_strand_id
1 'polypeptide(L)'
;MLGEKKSKVTVSTLFIIAMWGTLSTTAYANSSWIWLTRRQPYELLPLAVLVTFVIETGVILFSLREKKLWKTLMLVTAANLMSFLLPYLFLYQDQKFIYGGREIREMLDRGPFYIVGAFYLIITLVVEVPLVYAGLKNEMKDKKRGFLTIIASNVVTTVLVCVAERMICRGHW
;
A
#
# COMPACT_ATOMS: atom_id res chain seq x y z
N MET A 1 8.07 19.73 -20.95
CA MET A 1 9.30 19.07 -20.46
C MET A 1 9.64 19.37 -18.99
N LEU A 2 9.67 20.63 -18.53
CA LEU A 2 10.00 20.95 -17.13
C LEU A 2 9.03 20.37 -16.07
N GLY A 3 7.72 20.33 -16.34
CA GLY A 3 6.72 19.79 -15.41
C GLY A 3 6.81 18.27 -15.21
N GLU A 4 7.09 17.50 -16.27
CA GLU A 4 7.30 16.06 -16.19
C GLU A 4 8.57 15.71 -15.39
N LYS A 5 9.65 16.48 -15.60
CA LYS A 5 10.91 16.26 -14.87
C LYS A 5 10.71 16.48 -13.36
N LYS A 6 9.99 17.53 -12.96
CA LYS A 6 9.65 17.78 -11.55
C LYS A 6 8.79 16.69 -10.94
N SER A 7 7.73 16.24 -11.65
CA SER A 7 6.84 15.18 -11.17
C SER A 7 7.56 13.85 -10.96
N LYS A 8 8.44 13.45 -11.90
CA LYS A 8 9.26 12.23 -11.76
C LYS A 8 10.18 12.28 -10.54
N VAL A 9 10.78 13.45 -10.27
CA VAL A 9 11.62 13.65 -9.07
C VAL A 9 10.79 13.52 -7.80
N THR A 10 9.61 14.16 -7.72
CA THR A 10 8.73 14.06 -6.55
C THR A 10 8.28 12.63 -6.26
N VAL A 11 7.87 11.87 -7.28
CA VAL A 11 7.45 10.47 -7.12
C VAL A 11 8.62 9.61 -6.63
N SER A 12 9.81 9.82 -7.19
CA SER A 12 11.01 9.10 -6.77
C SER A 12 11.38 9.40 -5.32
N THR A 13 11.29 10.66 -4.89
CA THR A 13 11.53 11.04 -3.49
C THR A 13 10.53 10.40 -2.54
N LEU A 14 9.24 10.42 -2.87
CA LEU A 14 8.20 9.78 -2.04
C LEU A 14 8.40 8.27 -1.95
N PHE A 15 8.81 7.63 -3.05
CA PHE A 15 9.13 6.21 -3.06
C PHE A 15 10.31 5.88 -2.15
N ILE A 16 11.38 6.69 -2.17
CA ILE A 16 12.53 6.54 -1.28
C ILE A 16 12.12 6.72 0.18
N ILE A 17 11.28 7.70 0.49
CA ILE A 17 10.74 7.91 1.85
C ILE A 17 9.93 6.70 2.31
N ALA A 18 9.06 6.16 1.44
CA ALA A 18 8.29 4.96 1.71
C ALA A 18 9.21 3.76 2.03
N MET A 19 10.26 3.57 1.23
CA MET A 19 11.25 2.51 1.41
C MET A 19 12.09 2.72 2.68
N TRP A 20 12.44 3.96 3.02
CA TRP A 20 13.18 4.23 4.25
C TRP A 20 12.34 3.93 5.50
N GLY A 21 11.05 4.28 5.48
CA GLY A 21 10.13 3.95 6.56
C GLY A 21 9.93 2.44 6.77
N THR A 22 10.19 1.62 5.75
CA THR A 22 10.02 0.16 5.82
C THR A 22 11.30 -0.60 6.17
N LEU A 23 12.44 0.09 6.30
CA LEU A 23 13.69 -0.53 6.73
C LEU A 23 13.66 -0.84 8.24
N SER A 24 14.10 -2.05 8.55
CA SER A 24 13.98 -2.70 9.86
C SER A 24 14.70 -1.94 10.98
N THR A 25 14.10 -1.95 12.15
CA THR A 25 14.76 -1.65 13.42
C THR A 25 15.78 -2.74 13.76
N THR A 26 16.83 -2.39 14.50
CA THR A 26 17.87 -3.32 14.94
C THR A 26 17.26 -4.43 15.80
N ALA A 27 17.46 -5.70 15.43
CA ALA A 27 17.00 -6.86 16.18
C ALA A 27 18.21 -7.69 16.64
N TYR A 28 18.21 -8.16 17.88
CA TYR A 28 19.22 -9.08 18.39
C TYR A 28 18.70 -10.52 18.27
N ALA A 29 19.59 -11.50 18.13
CA ALA A 29 19.22 -12.90 17.86
C ALA A 29 18.34 -13.55 18.96
N ASN A 30 18.33 -12.98 20.16
CA ASN A 30 17.58 -13.39 21.34
C ASN A 30 16.43 -12.43 21.68
N SER A 31 16.10 -11.49 20.79
CA SER A 31 15.07 -10.48 21.03
C SER A 31 13.79 -10.85 20.26
N SER A 32 12.64 -10.54 20.86
CA SER A 32 11.32 -10.86 20.31
C SER A 32 10.50 -9.59 20.22
N TRP A 33 9.82 -9.41 19.08
CA TRP A 33 9.00 -8.23 18.87
C TRP A 33 7.89 -8.08 19.92
N ILE A 34 7.75 -6.89 20.48
CA ILE A 34 6.68 -6.52 21.40
C ILE A 34 6.03 -5.21 20.91
N TRP A 35 4.69 -5.21 20.85
CA TRP A 35 3.91 -4.00 20.62
C TRP A 35 3.83 -3.16 21.90
N LEU A 36 4.28 -1.91 21.82
CA LEU A 36 4.24 -0.94 22.92
C LEU A 36 2.89 -0.21 23.02
N THR A 37 2.14 -0.18 21.92
CA THR A 37 0.84 0.50 21.82
C THR A 37 -0.30 -0.51 21.89
N ARG A 38 -1.42 -0.10 22.51
CA ARG A 38 -2.62 -0.93 22.62
C ARG A 38 -3.23 -1.28 21.25
N ARG A 39 -3.11 -0.38 20.27
CA ARG A 39 -3.57 -0.61 18.91
C ARG A 39 -2.50 -1.27 18.07
N GLN A 40 -2.92 -2.25 17.28
CA GLN A 40 -2.06 -2.97 16.34
C GLN A 40 -2.35 -2.58 14.89
N PRO A 41 -1.36 -2.73 13.99
CA PRO A 41 -1.49 -2.48 12.55
C PRO A 41 -2.80 -2.95 11.92
N TYR A 42 -3.15 -4.22 12.09
CA TYR A 42 -4.31 -4.82 11.43
C TYR A 42 -5.65 -4.16 11.85
N GLU A 43 -5.72 -3.53 13.02
CA GLU A 43 -6.91 -2.81 13.49
C GLU A 43 -7.15 -1.50 12.72
N LEU A 44 -6.09 -0.92 12.14
CA LEU A 44 -6.16 0.27 11.31
C LEU A 44 -6.49 -0.06 9.85
N LEU A 45 -6.46 -1.33 9.47
CA LEU A 45 -6.60 -1.77 8.08
C LEU A 45 -7.91 -1.30 7.42
N PRO A 46 -9.10 -1.40 8.06
CA PRO A 46 -10.33 -0.90 7.46
C PRO A 46 -10.28 0.60 7.12
N LEU A 47 -9.65 1.38 8.00
CA LEU A 47 -9.47 2.82 7.78
C LEU A 47 -8.45 3.08 6.66
N ALA A 48 -7.34 2.34 6.62
CA ALA A 48 -6.34 2.45 5.57
C ALA A 48 -6.94 2.14 4.19
N VAL A 49 -7.72 1.06 4.07
CA VAL A 49 -8.44 0.67 2.85
C VAL A 49 -9.43 1.75 2.44
N LEU A 50 -10.18 2.33 3.38
CA LEU A 50 -11.14 3.39 3.05
C LEU A 50 -10.45 4.65 2.53
N VAL A 51 -9.39 5.10 3.20
CA VAL A 51 -8.67 6.33 2.83
C VAL A 51 -7.97 6.18 1.48
N THR A 52 -7.28 5.07 1.26
CA THR A 52 -6.63 4.74 -0.03
C THR A 52 -7.66 4.73 -1.17
N PHE A 53 -8.76 3.99 -0.99
CA PHE A 53 -9.86 3.93 -1.95
C PHE A 53 -10.42 5.29 -2.33
N VAL A 54 -10.68 6.16 -1.35
CA VAL A 54 -11.23 7.52 -1.59
C VAL A 54 -10.24 8.38 -2.37
N ILE A 55 -8.97 8.39 -1.97
CA ILE A 55 -7.93 9.20 -2.62
C ILE A 55 -7.71 8.74 -4.06
N GLU A 56 -7.50 7.43 -4.27
CA GLU A 56 -7.21 6.86 -5.58
C GLU A 56 -8.38 7.03 -6.54
N THR A 57 -9.61 6.73 -6.08
CA THR A 57 -10.81 6.95 -6.89
C THR A 57 -10.91 8.41 -7.32
N GLY A 58 -10.74 9.35 -6.38
CA GLY A 58 -10.79 10.78 -6.67
C GLY A 58 -9.77 11.19 -7.73
N VAL A 59 -8.50 10.85 -7.50
CA VAL A 59 -7.37 11.19 -8.37
C VAL A 59 -7.52 10.60 -9.77
N ILE A 60 -8.00 9.35 -9.88
CA ILE A 60 -8.24 8.70 -11.17
C ILE A 60 -9.39 9.38 -11.91
N LEU A 61 -10.52 9.67 -11.25
CA LEU A 61 -11.66 10.34 -11.87
C LEU A 61 -11.29 11.70 -12.46
N PHE A 62 -10.43 12.47 -11.79
CA PHE A 62 -9.93 13.74 -12.32
C PHE A 62 -9.07 13.57 -13.60
N SER A 63 -8.46 12.41 -13.76
CA SER A 63 -7.61 12.06 -14.90
C SER A 63 -8.39 11.52 -16.12
N LEU A 64 -9.67 11.17 -15.94
CA LEU A 64 -10.54 10.69 -17.02
C LEU A 64 -11.14 11.84 -17.85
N ARG A 65 -11.28 11.62 -19.16
CA ARG A 65 -11.94 12.57 -20.08
C ARG A 65 -13.41 12.74 -19.73
N GLU A 66 -14.09 11.61 -19.51
CA GLU A 66 -15.46 11.53 -19.03
C GLU A 66 -15.49 10.74 -17.72
N LYS A 67 -16.24 11.22 -16.74
CA LYS A 67 -16.29 10.60 -15.41
C LYS A 67 -17.08 9.28 -15.46
N LYS A 68 -16.39 8.16 -15.68
CA LYS A 68 -16.97 6.82 -15.55
C LYS A 68 -16.88 6.33 -14.09
N LEU A 69 -17.71 6.89 -13.22
CA LEU A 69 -17.70 6.64 -11.78
C LEU A 69 -17.76 5.13 -11.47
N TRP A 70 -18.80 4.44 -11.94
CA TRP A 70 -19.00 3.01 -11.64
C TRP A 70 -17.83 2.12 -12.08
N LYS A 71 -17.33 2.32 -13.30
CA LYS A 71 -16.18 1.57 -13.82
C LYS A 71 -14.92 1.83 -13.00
N THR A 72 -14.72 3.08 -12.58
CA THR A 72 -13.57 3.46 -11.74
C THR A 72 -13.67 2.83 -10.36
N LEU A 73 -14.83 2.93 -9.71
CA LEU A 73 -15.07 2.32 -8.40
C LEU A 73 -14.80 0.81 -8.46
N MET A 74 -15.35 0.09 -9.45
CA MET A 74 -15.12 -1.35 -9.59
C MET A 74 -13.64 -1.71 -9.73
N LEU A 75 -12.91 -1.01 -10.61
CA LEU A 75 -11.49 -1.29 -10.85
C LEU A 75 -10.62 -0.94 -9.64
N VAL A 76 -10.84 0.22 -9.01
CA VAL A 76 -10.07 0.66 -7.85
C VAL A 76 -10.37 -0.23 -6.65
N THR A 77 -11.62 -0.63 -6.42
CA THR A 77 -11.98 -1.60 -5.38
C THR A 77 -11.29 -2.95 -5.62
N ALA A 78 -11.35 -3.47 -6.85
CA ALA A 78 -10.73 -4.76 -7.17
C ALA A 78 -9.20 -4.71 -6.99
N ALA A 79 -8.55 -3.65 -7.47
CA ALA A 79 -7.11 -3.44 -7.29
C ALA A 79 -6.74 -3.34 -5.82
N ASN A 80 -7.39 -2.45 -5.06
CA ASN A 80 -7.13 -2.28 -3.63
C ASN A 80 -7.33 -3.58 -2.86
N LEU A 81 -8.45 -4.27 -3.08
CA LEU A 81 -8.73 -5.53 -2.39
C LEU A 81 -7.61 -6.56 -2.63
N MET A 82 -7.14 -6.70 -3.87
CA MET A 82 -6.03 -7.61 -4.17
C MET A 82 -4.70 -7.14 -3.58
N SER A 83 -4.38 -5.86 -3.68
CA SER A 83 -3.16 -5.26 -3.14
C SER A 83 -3.07 -5.40 -1.62
N PHE A 84 -4.19 -5.22 -0.91
CA PHE A 84 -4.27 -5.42 0.53
C PHE A 84 -4.31 -6.90 0.93
N LEU A 85 -4.92 -7.79 0.14
CA LEU A 85 -5.07 -9.20 0.51
C LEU A 85 -3.79 -10.02 0.28
N LEU A 86 -3.11 -9.81 -0.85
CA LEU A 86 -1.96 -10.63 -1.25
C LEU A 86 -0.82 -10.68 -0.21
N PRO A 87 -0.39 -9.55 0.41
CA PRO A 87 0.66 -9.57 1.43
C PRO A 87 0.32 -10.47 2.63
N TYR A 88 -0.94 -10.43 3.08
CA TYR A 88 -1.41 -11.27 4.19
C TYR A 88 -1.53 -12.75 3.80
N LEU A 89 -1.89 -13.03 2.55
CA LEU A 89 -1.88 -14.40 2.03
C LEU A 89 -0.46 -14.99 1.99
N PHE A 90 0.52 -14.22 1.51
CA PHE A 90 1.93 -14.64 1.51
C PHE A 90 2.44 -14.89 2.93
N LEU A 91 2.14 -13.97 3.86
CA LEU A 91 2.49 -14.11 5.27
C LEU A 91 1.85 -15.36 5.88
N TYR A 92 0.58 -15.61 5.61
CA TYR A 92 -0.11 -16.79 6.12
C TYR A 92 0.51 -18.09 5.60
N GLN A 93 0.82 -18.16 4.30
CA GLN A 93 1.45 -19.33 3.68
C GLN A 93 2.84 -19.60 4.26
N ASP A 94 3.67 -18.57 4.36
CA ASP A 94 5.03 -18.67 4.90
C ASP A 94 5.02 -19.12 6.37
N GLN A 95 4.19 -18.51 7.19
CA GLN A 95 4.09 -18.86 8.61
C GLN A 95 3.48 -20.25 8.84
N LYS A 96 2.52 -20.68 8.00
CA LYS A 96 1.99 -22.04 8.05
C LYS A 96 3.07 -23.06 7.70
N PHE A 97 3.92 -22.75 6.73
CA PHE A 97 5.06 -23.57 6.34
C PHE A 97 6.14 -23.65 7.43
N ILE A 98 6.49 -22.52 8.06
CA ILE A 98 7.61 -22.44 9.03
C ILE A 98 7.21 -22.88 10.45
N TYR A 99 6.00 -22.53 10.92
CA TYR A 99 5.62 -22.66 12.33
C TYR A 99 4.45 -23.63 12.60
N GLY A 100 4.06 -24.46 11.61
CA GLY A 100 3.11 -25.55 11.84
C GLY A 100 1.65 -25.14 12.01
N GLY A 101 1.25 -23.96 11.54
CA GLY A 101 -0.16 -23.55 11.48
C GLY A 101 -0.73 -22.94 12.77
N ARG A 102 -0.12 -21.85 13.26
CA ARG A 102 -0.75 -20.98 14.27
C ARG A 102 -1.97 -20.23 13.72
N GLU A 103 -2.82 -19.70 14.58
CA GLU A 103 -3.88 -18.79 14.15
C GLU A 103 -3.30 -17.47 13.62
N ILE A 104 -3.91 -16.90 12.57
CA ILE A 104 -3.47 -15.65 11.93
C ILE A 104 -3.30 -14.52 12.96
N ARG A 105 -4.18 -14.48 13.96
CA ARG A 105 -4.14 -13.46 15.01
C ARG A 105 -2.88 -13.55 15.87
N GLU A 106 -2.54 -14.76 16.33
CA GLU A 106 -1.31 -14.96 17.11
C GLU A 106 -0.05 -14.64 16.30
N MET A 107 -0.08 -14.85 14.99
CA MET A 107 1.01 -14.44 14.10
C MET A 107 1.13 -12.92 14.08
N LEU A 108 0.03 -12.21 13.81
CA LEU A 108 -0.01 -10.75 13.75
C LEU A 108 0.41 -10.08 15.07
N ASP A 109 0.04 -10.69 16.21
CA ASP A 109 0.38 -10.18 17.54
C ASP A 109 1.88 -10.30 17.89
N ARG A 110 2.62 -11.25 17.29
CA ARG A 110 3.99 -11.58 17.69
C ARG A 110 5.08 -11.08 16.75
N GLY A 111 4.72 -10.56 15.58
CA GLY A 111 5.69 -10.06 14.61
C GLY A 111 5.51 -8.58 14.29
N PRO A 112 6.52 -7.92 13.70
CA PRO A 112 6.45 -6.53 13.23
C PRO A 112 5.62 -6.42 11.94
N PHE A 113 4.40 -6.93 11.96
CA PHE A 113 3.52 -6.99 10.80
C PHE A 113 2.74 -5.70 10.63
N TYR A 114 3.44 -4.70 10.12
CA TYR A 114 2.86 -3.44 9.63
C TYR A 114 2.06 -3.67 8.34
N ILE A 115 0.94 -2.95 8.16
CA ILE A 115 0.13 -2.89 6.94
C ILE A 115 1.03 -2.57 5.74
N VAL A 116 1.91 -1.57 5.88
CA VAL A 116 2.83 -1.16 4.83
C VAL A 116 4.26 -1.55 5.17
N GLY A 117 4.69 -2.67 4.60
CA GLY A 117 6.10 -3.08 4.48
C GLY A 117 6.69 -2.79 3.09
N ALA A 118 8.01 -2.99 2.92
CA ALA A 118 8.66 -2.80 1.62
C ALA A 118 8.04 -3.67 0.51
N PHE A 119 7.67 -4.90 0.88
CA PHE A 119 7.02 -5.87 0.00
C PHE A 119 5.59 -5.47 -0.39
N TYR A 120 4.86 -4.78 0.50
CA TYR A 120 3.52 -4.27 0.23
C TYR A 120 3.53 -3.30 -0.95
N LEU A 121 4.40 -2.28 -0.91
CA LEU A 121 4.45 -1.25 -1.96
C LEU A 121 4.75 -1.86 -3.35
N ILE A 122 5.61 -2.89 -3.40
CA ILE A 122 5.91 -3.60 -4.64
C ILE A 122 4.66 -4.32 -5.16
N ILE A 123 3.95 -5.06 -4.30
CA ILE A 123 2.71 -5.76 -4.67
C ILE A 123 1.68 -4.76 -5.18
N THR A 124 1.46 -3.67 -4.44
CA THR A 124 0.52 -2.61 -4.81
C THR A 124 0.83 -2.07 -6.19
N LEU A 125 2.08 -1.69 -6.47
CA LEU A 125 2.46 -1.19 -7.79
C LEU A 125 2.33 -2.23 -8.91
N VAL A 126 2.66 -3.50 -8.64
CA VAL A 126 2.58 -4.59 -9.63
C VAL A 126 1.14 -5.01 -9.92
N VAL A 127 0.22 -4.86 -8.97
CA VAL A 127 -1.18 -5.29 -9.11
C VAL A 127 -2.07 -4.14 -9.56
N GLU A 128 -2.03 -3.02 -8.82
CA GLU A 128 -2.95 -1.92 -9.03
C GLU A 128 -2.68 -1.17 -10.33
N VAL A 129 -1.41 -0.87 -10.60
CA VAL A 129 -1.05 -0.06 -11.77
C VAL A 129 -1.48 -0.76 -13.06
N PRO A 130 -1.16 -2.04 -13.32
CA PRO A 130 -1.61 -2.72 -14.53
C PRO A 130 -3.12 -2.84 -14.61
N LEU A 131 -3.80 -3.19 -13.50
CA LEU A 131 -5.25 -3.41 -13.51
C LEU A 131 -6.03 -2.13 -13.82
N VAL A 132 -5.74 -1.06 -13.08
CA VAL A 132 -6.43 0.22 -13.25
C VAL A 132 -6.06 0.85 -14.59
N TYR A 133 -4.78 0.83 -14.97
CA TYR A 133 -4.34 1.41 -16.24
C TYR A 133 -4.90 0.65 -17.44
N ALA A 134 -4.85 -0.68 -17.45
CA ALA A 134 -5.42 -1.47 -18.55
C ALA A 134 -6.93 -1.24 -18.68
N GLY A 135 -7.62 -1.12 -17.55
CA GLY A 135 -9.06 -0.89 -17.51
C GLY A 135 -9.51 0.52 -17.93
N LEU A 136 -8.70 1.55 -17.71
CA LEU A 136 -9.08 2.96 -17.91
C LEU A 136 -8.24 3.74 -18.95
N LYS A 137 -7.20 3.14 -19.54
CA LYS A 137 -6.29 3.84 -20.48
C LYS A 137 -7.02 4.49 -21.67
N ASN A 138 -8.15 3.94 -22.09
CA ASN A 138 -8.89 4.47 -23.24
C ASN A 138 -9.81 5.64 -22.85
N GLU A 139 -10.08 5.79 -21.56
CA GLU A 139 -10.90 6.83 -20.97
C GLU A 139 -10.09 8.01 -20.42
N MET A 140 -8.76 7.87 -20.30
CA MET A 140 -7.89 8.92 -19.79
C MET A 140 -7.78 10.11 -20.75
N LYS A 141 -7.72 11.32 -20.19
CA LYS A 141 -7.45 12.56 -20.97
C LYS A 141 -6.13 12.47 -21.72
N ASP A 142 -5.11 12.00 -21.01
CA ASP A 142 -3.75 11.74 -21.50
C ASP A 142 -3.27 10.43 -20.88
N LYS A 143 -2.92 9.45 -21.72
CA LYS A 143 -2.53 8.10 -21.30
C LYS A 143 -1.25 8.09 -20.46
N LYS A 144 -0.25 8.88 -20.86
CA LYS A 144 1.04 8.94 -20.16
C LYS A 144 0.89 9.60 -18.79
N ARG A 145 0.14 10.70 -18.74
CA ARG A 145 -0.16 11.37 -17.48
C ARG A 145 -1.03 10.51 -16.58
N GLY A 146 -2.07 9.86 -17.11
CA GLY A 146 -2.92 8.97 -16.33
C GLY A 146 -2.17 7.79 -15.73
N PHE A 147 -1.24 7.18 -16.48
CA PHE A 147 -0.34 6.15 -15.95
C PHE A 147 0.51 6.67 -14.78
N LEU A 148 1.16 7.83 -14.96
CA LEU A 148 1.97 8.45 -13.91
C LEU A 148 1.13 8.85 -12.69
N THR A 149 -0.10 9.30 -12.92
CA THR A 149 -1.05 9.64 -11.85
C THR A 149 -1.42 8.42 -11.02
N ILE A 150 -1.66 7.25 -11.63
CA ILE A 150 -1.95 6.02 -10.87
C ILE A 150 -0.76 5.65 -9.98
N ILE A 151 0.45 5.63 -10.55
CA ILE A 151 1.69 5.35 -9.80
C ILE A 151 1.86 6.34 -8.64
N ALA A 152 1.73 7.64 -8.93
CA ALA A 152 1.90 8.68 -7.93
C ALA A 152 0.87 8.57 -6.80
N SER A 153 -0.39 8.29 -7.15
CA SER A 153 -1.47 8.09 -6.18
C SER A 153 -1.13 6.94 -5.23
N ASN A 154 -0.76 5.79 -5.77
CA ASN A 154 -0.39 4.59 -5.00
C ASN A 154 0.80 4.82 -4.07
N VAL A 155 1.84 5.51 -4.56
CA VAL A 155 3.01 5.85 -3.74
C VAL A 155 2.60 6.80 -2.62
N VAL A 156 1.80 7.83 -2.91
CA VAL A 156 1.34 8.82 -1.92
C VAL A 156 0.45 8.16 -0.86
N THR A 157 -0.54 7.36 -1.25
CA THR A 157 -1.44 6.66 -0.32
C THR A 157 -0.66 5.67 0.55
N THR A 158 0.29 4.94 -0.06
CA THR A 158 1.16 4.03 0.69
C THR A 158 2.05 4.74 1.70
N VAL A 159 2.66 5.88 1.33
CA VAL A 159 3.43 6.73 2.28
C VAL A 159 2.54 7.23 3.40
N LEU A 160 1.32 7.68 3.08
CA LEU A 160 0.38 8.18 4.08
C LEU A 160 0.01 7.10 5.09
N VAL A 161 -0.34 5.89 4.63
CA VAL A 161 -0.63 4.75 5.51
C VAL A 161 0.61 4.38 6.31
N CYS A 162 1.78 4.28 5.67
CA CYS A 162 3.06 3.97 6.29
C CYS A 162 3.37 4.89 7.48
N VAL A 163 3.27 6.21 7.26
CA VAL A 163 3.53 7.23 8.29
C VAL A 163 2.49 7.18 9.38
N ALA A 164 1.20 7.17 9.03
CA ALA A 164 0.11 7.15 10.00
C ALA A 164 0.21 5.94 10.92
N GLU A 165 0.45 4.77 10.33
CA GLU A 165 0.63 3.52 11.04
C GLU A 165 1.84 3.58 12.00
N ARG A 166 3.00 4.06 11.56
CA ARG A 166 4.21 4.14 12.43
C ARG A 166 4.08 5.15 13.56
N MET A 167 3.23 6.16 13.38
CA MET A 167 2.92 7.11 14.45
C MET A 167 2.00 6.50 15.50
N ILE A 168 1.02 5.69 15.09
CA ILE A 168 -0.04 5.11 15.95
C ILE A 168 0.39 3.78 16.59
N CYS A 169 1.08 2.94 15.83
CA CYS A 169 1.48 1.58 16.20
C CYS A 169 3.00 1.51 16.36
N ARG A 170 3.45 1.43 17.61
CA ARG A 170 4.88 1.35 17.94
C ARG A 170 5.18 -0.03 18.50
N GLY A 171 6.21 -0.66 17.97
CA GLY A 171 6.79 -1.85 18.56
C GLY A 171 8.30 -1.76 18.61
N HIS A 172 8.90 -2.69 19.33
CA HIS A 172 10.33 -2.78 19.56
C HIS A 172 10.77 -4.24 19.51
N TRP A 173 12.02 -4.46 19.12
CA TRP A 173 12.65 -5.79 19.10
C TRP A 173 13.20 -6.18 20.46
#